data_AF-F3KYA2-F1
#
_entry.id   AF-F3KYA2-F1
#
_cell.length_a   1.000
_cell.length_b   1.000
_cell.length_c   1.000
_cell.angle_alpha   90.00
_cell.angle_beta   90.00
_cell.angle_gamma   90.00
#
_symmetry.space_group_name_H-M   'P 1'
#
loop_
_entity.id
_entity.type
_entity.pdbx_description
1 polymer ?
#
loop_
_entity_poly.entity_id
_entity_poly.type
_entity_poly.pdbx_seq_one_letter_code
_entity_poly.pdbx_strand_id
1 'polypeptide(L)'
;MEGLPLNPQLRERGGYLLEVVRTAPTYRLFALPGGGVKRPALVGDLENGSSIGAELWRLPIETVGSFLQGIPAPLGLGTVSLADGREVRGFIAAAGCVDASAQDVSKFGDWRAYLASE
;
A
#
# COMPACT_ATOMS: atom_id res chain seq x y z
N MET A 1 -1.24 -5.48 -5.31
CA MET A 1 -2.65 -5.66 -5.75
C MET A 1 -2.70 -6.74 -6.81
N GLU A 2 -3.79 -7.51 -6.89
CA GLU A 2 -3.95 -8.64 -7.81
C GLU A 2 -3.59 -8.29 -9.27
N GLY A 3 -2.79 -9.12 -9.95
CA GLY A 3 -2.40 -8.86 -11.34
C GLY A 3 -1.46 -7.66 -11.57
N LEU A 4 -1.06 -6.91 -10.53
CA LEU A 4 0.03 -5.93 -10.66
C LEU A 4 1.41 -6.61 -10.55
N PRO A 5 2.51 -5.99 -11.03
CA PRO A 5 3.80 -6.67 -11.21
C PRO A 5 4.40 -7.31 -9.95
N LEU A 6 4.10 -6.78 -8.75
CA LEU A 6 4.61 -7.32 -7.48
C LEU A 6 3.66 -8.31 -6.80
N ASN A 7 2.49 -8.61 -7.39
CA ASN A 7 1.54 -9.57 -6.83
C ASN A 7 2.09 -11.00 -6.67
N PRO A 8 2.94 -11.53 -7.59
CA PRO A 8 3.52 -12.87 -7.42
C PRO A 8 4.23 -13.05 -6.08
N GLN A 9 4.82 -11.99 -5.52
CA GLN A 9 5.49 -12.05 -4.21
C GLN A 9 4.56 -12.48 -3.06
N LEU A 10 3.27 -12.15 -3.14
CA LEU A 10 2.27 -12.65 -2.19
C LEU A 10 1.85 -14.09 -2.53
N ARG A 11 1.56 -14.37 -3.81
CA ARG A 11 1.03 -15.68 -4.25
C ARG A 11 2.04 -16.82 -4.06
N GLU A 12 3.32 -16.58 -4.37
CA GLU A 12 4.41 -17.55 -4.19
C GLU A 12 4.61 -17.96 -2.72
N ARG A 13 4.13 -17.12 -1.79
CA ARG A 13 4.16 -17.36 -0.34
C ARG A 13 2.85 -17.93 0.19
N GLY A 14 1.98 -18.45 -0.70
CA GLY A 14 0.68 -19.00 -0.33
C GLY A 14 -0.35 -17.93 0.05
N GLY A 15 -0.10 -16.67 -0.31
CA GLY A 15 -1.02 -15.58 -0.07
C GLY A 15 -2.21 -15.58 -1.04
N TYR A 16 -3.38 -15.23 -0.54
CA TYR A 16 -4.58 -15.10 -1.33
C TYR A 16 -5.41 -13.87 -0.93
N LEU A 17 -6.13 -13.33 -1.91
CA LEU A 17 -7.00 -12.17 -1.74
C LEU A 17 -8.20 -12.58 -0.88
N LEU A 18 -8.50 -11.78 0.14
CA LEU A 18 -9.71 -11.91 0.96
C LEU A 18 -10.82 -11.02 0.42
N GLU A 19 -10.53 -9.73 0.23
CA GLU A 19 -11.51 -8.72 -0.17
C GLU A 19 -10.82 -7.45 -0.68
N VAL A 20 -11.56 -6.69 -1.48
CA VAL A 20 -11.21 -5.31 -1.84
C VAL A 20 -11.81 -4.39 -0.78
N VAL A 21 -11.02 -3.48 -0.25
CA VAL A 21 -11.39 -2.60 0.87
C VAL A 21 -11.05 -1.15 0.58
N ARG A 22 -11.48 -0.26 1.48
CA ARG A 22 -11.03 1.12 1.54
C ARG A 22 -10.43 1.44 2.90
N THR A 23 -9.39 2.26 2.92
CA THR A 23 -8.86 2.83 4.17
C THR A 23 -9.84 3.85 4.75
N ALA A 24 -9.70 4.15 6.04
CA ALA A 24 -10.26 5.36 6.64
C ALA A 24 -9.79 6.61 5.87
N PRO A 25 -10.53 7.74 5.92
CA PRO A 25 -10.20 8.96 5.18
C PRO A 25 -9.07 9.78 5.84
N THR A 26 -8.02 9.10 6.28
CA THR A 26 -6.91 9.65 7.08
C THR A 26 -5.55 9.35 6.45
N TYR A 27 -5.53 9.10 5.14
CA TYR A 27 -4.31 8.70 4.43
C TYR A 27 -4.09 9.49 3.14
N ARG A 28 -2.83 9.73 2.82
CA ARG A 28 -2.38 10.20 1.51
C ARG A 28 -1.63 9.09 0.80
N LEU A 29 -1.78 9.05 -0.51
CA LEU A 29 -1.14 8.08 -1.39
C LEU A 29 -0.12 8.80 -2.27
N PHE A 30 1.14 8.36 -2.19
CA PHE A 30 2.23 8.92 -2.99
C PHE A 30 2.78 7.89 -3.97
N ALA A 31 3.09 8.32 -5.19
CA ALA A 31 3.89 7.56 -6.13
C ALA A 31 5.37 7.84 -5.86
N LEU A 32 6.11 6.83 -5.40
CA LEU A 32 7.54 6.98 -5.11
C LEU A 32 8.37 7.10 -6.40
N PRO A 33 9.41 7.96 -6.42
CA PRO A 33 10.36 8.02 -7.52
C PRO A 33 11.20 6.74 -7.58
N GLY A 34 11.65 6.35 -8.78
CA GLY A 34 12.55 5.20 -8.96
C GLY A 34 12.46 4.58 -10.35
N GLY A 35 13.55 3.91 -10.77
CA GLY A 35 13.56 3.14 -12.01
C GLY A 35 12.83 1.80 -11.85
N GLY A 36 12.02 1.43 -12.85
CA GLY A 36 11.28 0.17 -12.89
C GLY A 36 9.80 0.31 -12.50
N VAL A 37 9.30 -0.64 -11.71
CA VAL A 37 7.88 -0.65 -11.28
C VAL A 37 7.65 0.45 -10.24
N LYS A 38 6.81 1.45 -10.58
CA LYS A 38 6.35 2.49 -9.65
C LYS A 38 5.72 1.86 -8.41
N ARG A 39 6.01 2.40 -7.22
CA ARG A 39 5.51 1.88 -5.95
C ARG A 39 4.64 2.92 -5.24
N PRO A 40 3.46 2.54 -4.73
CA PRO A 40 2.68 3.39 -3.85
C PRO A 40 3.28 3.45 -2.45
N ALA A 41 3.16 4.60 -1.82
CA ALA A 41 3.43 4.83 -0.40
C ALA A 41 2.19 5.42 0.26
N LEU A 42 1.64 4.70 1.24
CA LEU A 42 0.53 5.18 2.06
C LEU A 42 1.10 5.89 3.30
N VAL A 43 0.70 7.13 3.54
CA VAL A 43 1.14 7.95 4.67
C VAL A 43 -0.08 8.43 5.44
N GLY A 44 -0.06 8.32 6.78
CA GLY A 44 -1.12 8.86 7.61
C GLY A 44 -1.11 10.39 7.61
N ASP A 45 -2.28 10.99 7.40
CA ASP A 45 -2.49 12.45 7.43
C ASP A 45 -3.94 12.70 7.87
N LEU A 46 -4.12 13.22 9.09
CA LEU A 46 -5.45 13.45 9.67
C LEU A 46 -6.14 14.70 9.11
N GLU A 47 -5.38 15.64 8.55
CA GLU A 47 -5.90 16.92 8.07
C GLU A 47 -6.21 16.86 6.58
N ASN A 48 -5.33 16.23 5.81
CA ASN A 48 -5.40 16.18 4.34
C ASN A 48 -5.61 14.76 3.82
N GLY A 49 -6.04 13.85 4.69
CA GLY A 49 -6.31 12.46 4.38
C GLY A 49 -7.48 12.26 3.43
N SER A 50 -7.42 11.15 2.71
CA SER A 50 -8.47 10.65 1.84
C SER A 50 -8.61 9.14 2.03
N SER A 51 -9.75 8.59 1.61
CA SER A 51 -9.96 7.15 1.63
C SER A 51 -9.31 6.55 0.38
N ILE A 52 -8.43 5.57 0.56
CA ILE A 52 -7.66 4.94 -0.52
C ILE A 52 -8.14 3.50 -0.72
N GLY A 53 -8.32 3.09 -1.97
CA GLY A 53 -8.61 1.71 -2.34
C GLY A 53 -7.42 0.79 -2.06
N ALA A 54 -7.70 -0.38 -1.48
CA ALA A 54 -6.70 -1.37 -1.12
C ALA A 54 -7.28 -2.79 -1.23
N GLU A 55 -6.43 -3.79 -1.03
CA GLU A 55 -6.79 -5.20 -1.01
C GLU A 55 -6.31 -5.83 0.30
N LEU A 56 -7.18 -6.58 0.97
CA LEU A 56 -6.78 -7.41 2.10
C LEU A 56 -6.32 -8.77 1.60
N TRP A 57 -5.11 -9.14 1.99
CA TRP A 57 -4.50 -10.41 1.66
C TRP A 57 -4.23 -11.21 2.93
N ARG A 58 -4.56 -12.50 2.88
CA ARG A 58 -4.07 -13.44 3.90
C ARG A 58 -2.69 -13.91 3.49
N LEU A 59 -1.76 -13.97 4.44
CA LEU A 59 -0.44 -14.56 4.24
C LEU A 59 -0.14 -15.54 5.40
N PRO A 60 0.42 -16.73 5.13
CA PRO A 60 0.88 -17.66 6.17
C PRO A 60 1.99 -17.04 7.04
N ILE A 61 1.94 -17.32 8.36
CA ILE A 61 2.94 -16.79 9.32
C ILE A 61 4.34 -17.34 8.99
N GLU A 62 4.41 -18.56 8.47
CA GLU A 62 5.64 -19.27 8.11
C GLU A 62 6.40 -18.56 6.98
N THR A 63 5.70 -17.78 6.15
CA THR A 63 6.27 -17.14 4.96
C THR A 63 6.37 -15.62 5.07
N VAL A 64 5.68 -14.99 6.04
CA VAL A 64 5.65 -13.53 6.20
C VAL A 64 7.04 -12.93 6.44
N GLY A 65 7.94 -13.64 7.14
CA GLY A 65 9.30 -13.17 7.37
C GLY A 65 10.08 -12.96 6.05
N SER A 66 9.98 -13.91 5.13
CA SER A 66 10.61 -13.79 3.79
C SER A 66 9.96 -12.71 2.91
N PHE A 67 8.72 -12.35 3.19
CA PHE A 67 8.04 -11.24 2.52
C PHE A 67 8.55 -9.90 3.05
N LEU A 68 8.63 -9.76 4.39
CA LEU A 68 9.13 -8.57 5.07
C LEU A 68 10.56 -8.20 4.65
N GLN A 69 11.45 -9.19 4.50
CA GLN A 69 12.83 -8.96 4.04
C GLN A 69 12.89 -8.34 2.63
N GLY A 70 11.87 -8.55 1.80
CA GLY A 70 11.79 -8.01 0.44
C GLY A 70 11.23 -6.59 0.35
N ILE A 71 10.80 -5.99 1.47
CA ILE A 71 10.22 -4.64 1.50
C ILE A 71 11.35 -3.61 1.68
N PRO A 72 11.66 -2.80 0.66
CA PRO A 72 12.73 -1.82 0.76
C PRO A 72 12.24 -0.53 1.40
N ALA A 73 13.16 0.20 2.05
CA ALA A 73 12.92 1.56 2.50
C ALA A 73 12.41 2.45 1.34
N PRO A 74 11.49 3.41 1.61
CA PRO A 74 10.93 3.77 2.93
C PRO A 74 9.70 2.95 3.34
N LEU A 75 9.38 1.87 2.62
CA LEU A 75 8.17 1.08 2.85
C LEU A 75 8.33 0.13 4.04
N GLY A 76 7.22 -0.18 4.69
CA GLY A 76 7.12 -1.18 5.75
C GLY A 76 5.69 -1.67 5.93
N LEU A 77 5.48 -2.60 6.86
CA LEU A 77 4.14 -2.99 7.32
C LEU A 77 3.84 -2.32 8.66
N GLY A 78 2.73 -1.60 8.71
CA GLY A 78 2.22 -0.95 9.91
C GLY A 78 0.74 -1.23 10.13
N THR A 79 0.15 -0.58 11.13
CA THR A 79 -1.31 -0.60 11.33
C THR A 79 -1.97 0.35 10.33
N VAL A 80 -3.00 -0.14 9.64
CA VAL A 80 -3.86 0.65 8.75
C VAL A 80 -5.31 0.52 9.22
N SER A 81 -5.98 1.64 9.41
CA SER A 81 -7.40 1.72 9.74
C SER A 81 -8.22 1.69 8.46
N LEU A 82 -9.22 0.81 8.41
CA LEU A 82 -10.15 0.67 7.29
C LEU A 82 -11.38 1.56 7.50
N ALA A 83 -12.11 1.84 6.42
CA ALA A 83 -13.32 2.66 6.45
C ALA A 83 -14.45 2.06 7.31
N ASP A 84 -14.42 0.73 7.53
CA ASP A 84 -15.36 0.01 8.39
C ASP A 84 -14.91 -0.07 9.87
N GLY A 85 -13.82 0.60 10.22
CA GLY A 85 -13.29 0.67 11.59
C GLY A 85 -12.35 -0.47 11.98
N ARG A 86 -12.11 -1.47 11.11
CA ARG A 86 -11.11 -2.51 11.38
C ARG A 86 -9.69 -1.92 11.34
N GLU A 87 -8.81 -2.45 12.17
CA GLU A 87 -7.38 -2.22 12.09
C GLU A 87 -6.67 -3.48 11.55
N VAL A 88 -5.85 -3.30 10.52
CA VAL A 88 -5.16 -4.40 9.84
C VAL A 88 -3.68 -4.09 9.66
N ARG A 89 -2.89 -5.10 9.26
CA ARG A 89 -1.52 -4.89 8.80
C ARG A 89 -1.52 -4.52 7.33
N GLY A 90 -0.90 -3.40 6.98
CA GLY A 90 -0.85 -2.89 5.61
C GLY A 90 0.45 -2.17 5.31
N PHE A 91 0.72 -1.97 4.02
CA PHE A 91 1.86 -1.19 3.57
C PHE A 91 1.70 0.27 3.97
N ILE A 92 2.73 0.81 4.62
CA ILE A 92 2.86 2.24 4.93
C ILE A 92 4.26 2.71 4.55
N ALA A 93 4.43 4.02 4.41
CA ALA A 93 5.73 4.65 4.47
C ALA A 93 5.89 5.38 5.80
N ALA A 94 7.08 5.32 6.39
CA ALA A 94 7.38 6.05 7.61
C ALA A 94 7.17 7.56 7.39
N ALA A 95 6.50 8.21 8.35
CA ALA A 95 6.25 9.65 8.28
C ALA A 95 7.58 10.42 8.16
N GLY A 96 7.65 11.34 7.20
CA GLY A 96 8.87 12.11 6.92
C GLY A 96 9.96 11.35 6.12
N CYS A 97 9.74 10.09 5.75
CA CYS A 97 10.68 9.31 4.92
C CYS A 97 10.26 9.18 3.46
N VAL A 98 9.15 9.81 3.06
CA VAL A 98 8.76 9.90 1.66
C VAL A 98 9.58 10.99 0.99
N ASP A 99 10.20 10.65 -0.15
CA ASP A 99 11.03 11.56 -0.93
C ASP A 99 10.25 12.81 -1.36
N ALA A 100 10.89 13.98 -1.34
CA ALA A 100 10.26 15.25 -1.73
C ALA A 100 9.80 15.28 -3.20
N SER A 101 10.37 14.45 -4.06
CA SER A 101 9.98 14.26 -5.46
C SER A 101 8.83 13.25 -5.65
N ALA A 102 8.36 12.60 -4.59
CA ALA A 102 7.21 11.71 -4.66
C ALA A 102 5.94 12.52 -5.01
N GLN A 103 5.17 11.99 -5.95
CA GLN A 103 3.96 12.66 -6.42
C GLN A 103 2.77 12.28 -5.54
N ASP A 104 2.03 13.26 -5.02
CA ASP A 104 0.74 13.01 -4.37
C ASP A 104 -0.30 12.60 -5.42
N VAL A 105 -0.76 11.36 -5.31
CA VAL A 105 -1.75 10.74 -6.19
C VAL A 105 -3.05 10.43 -5.44
N SER A 106 -3.25 11.01 -4.25
CA SER A 106 -4.45 10.79 -3.42
C SER A 106 -5.75 11.13 -4.15
N LYS A 107 -5.72 12.09 -5.07
CA LYS A 107 -6.86 12.49 -5.91
C LYS A 107 -7.45 11.35 -6.75
N PHE A 108 -6.67 10.31 -7.06
CA PHE A 108 -7.15 9.16 -7.80
C PHE A 108 -7.90 8.16 -6.92
N GLY A 109 -7.71 8.24 -5.59
CA GLY A 109 -8.41 7.41 -4.61
C GLY A 109 -8.10 5.92 -4.66
N ASP A 110 -7.27 5.46 -5.60
CA ASP A 110 -6.85 4.07 -5.80
C ASP A 110 -5.58 4.02 -6.67
N TRP A 111 -4.68 3.07 -6.40
CA TRP A 111 -3.43 2.93 -7.13
C TRP A 111 -3.62 2.48 -8.59
N ARG A 112 -4.59 1.60 -8.87
CA ARG A 112 -4.92 1.20 -10.25
C ARG A 112 -5.49 2.36 -11.05
N ALA A 113 -6.33 3.19 -10.42
CA ALA A 113 -6.88 4.37 -11.06
C ALA A 113 -5.78 5.34 -11.48
N TYR A 114 -4.77 5.54 -10.63
CA TYR A 114 -3.57 6.30 -10.99
C TYR A 114 -2.81 5.66 -12.16
N LEU A 115 -2.52 4.35 -12.10
CA LEU A 115 -1.80 3.64 -13.18
C LEU A 115 -2.51 3.69 -14.53
N ALA A 116 -3.85 3.75 -14.54
CA ALA A 116 -4.65 3.84 -15.77
C ALA A 116 -4.74 5.27 -16.34
N SER A 117 -4.33 6.28 -15.56
CA SER A 117 -4.32 7.69 -15.99
C SER A 117 -3.00 8.15 -16.61
N GLU A 118 -2.01 7.26 -16.63
CA GLU A 118 -0.66 7.48 -17.16
C GLU A 118 -0.51 6.95 -18.59
#